data_AF-A0A1I2P8J5-F1
#
_entry.id   AF-A0A1I2P8J5-F1
#
_cell.length_a   1.000
_cell.length_b   1.000
_cell.length_c   1.000
_cell.angle_alpha   90.00
_cell.angle_beta   90.00
_cell.angle_gamma   90.00
#
_symmetry.space_group_name_H-M   'P 1'
#
loop_
_entity.id
_entity.type
_entity.pdbx_description
1 polymer ?
#
loop_
_entity_poly.entity_id
_entity_poly.type
_entity_poly.pdbx_seq_one_letter_code
_entity_poly.pdbx_strand_id
1 'polypeptide(L)'
;MKEAFFASFSTAMLLAVVGWIARAWITEKLAAGFRLETDKTLEEIKSRYAKQIALTDSRVAAYRSLWEKTKDLNPRDKLRLDQGQLNSIFEDLRKWYYDDGNAMHLSASTTNDFLKGLQYLECEPTEKNLTVVKKLFSSVRTHIKEDLGVYDRDEVSATLPDYAQPLADGTVITKPRDDG
;
A
#
# COMPACT_ATOMS: atom_id res chain seq x y z
N MET A 1 83.89 0.03 4.70
CA MET A 1 82.60 -0.50 5.18
C MET A 1 81.61 0.64 5.54
N LYS A 2 81.29 1.54 4.60
CA LYS A 2 80.26 2.59 4.81
C LYS A 2 79.32 2.83 3.61
N GLU A 3 79.62 2.26 2.45
CA GLU A 3 78.88 2.48 1.19
C GLU A 3 77.59 1.62 1.07
N ALA A 4 77.46 0.52 1.80
CA ALA A 4 76.32 -0.39 1.67
C ALA A 4 75.06 0.04 2.46
N PHE A 5 75.18 1.02 3.35
CA PHE A 5 74.07 1.44 4.23
C PHE A 5 73.20 2.56 3.65
N PHE A 6 73.71 3.33 2.68
CA PHE A 6 72.94 4.42 2.05
C PHE A 6 72.00 3.95 0.93
N ALA A 7 72.33 2.84 0.24
CA ALA A 7 71.53 2.33 -0.87
C ALA A 7 70.22 1.65 -0.43
N SER A 8 70.16 1.03 0.77
CA SER A 8 68.95 0.34 1.24
C SER A 8 67.90 1.30 1.83
N PHE A 9 68.30 2.49 2.27
CA PHE A 9 67.37 3.48 2.81
C PHE A 9 66.58 4.20 1.70
N SER A 10 67.20 4.39 0.53
CA SER A 10 66.57 5.04 -0.63
C SER A 10 65.47 4.20 -1.27
N THR A 11 65.67 2.88 -1.37
CA THR A 11 64.69 1.96 -1.96
C THR A 11 63.48 1.72 -1.04
N ALA A 12 63.70 1.64 0.28
CA ALA A 12 62.60 1.52 1.25
C ALA A 12 61.69 2.76 1.26
N MET A 13 62.25 3.96 1.11
CA MET A 13 61.48 5.20 1.05
C MET A 13 60.65 5.31 -0.24
N LEU A 14 61.21 4.90 -1.37
CA LEU A 14 60.49 4.86 -2.66
C LEU A 14 59.29 3.90 -2.63
N LEU A 15 59.45 2.71 -2.02
CA LEU A 15 58.34 1.75 -1.87
C LEU A 15 57.23 2.29 -0.96
N ALA A 16 57.58 3.02 0.11
CA ALA A 16 56.59 3.63 1.00
C ALA A 16 55.77 4.71 0.29
N VAL A 17 56.40 5.55 -0.54
CA VAL A 17 55.71 6.60 -1.31
C VAL A 17 54.78 5.98 -2.36
N VAL A 18 55.24 4.96 -3.10
CA VAL A 18 54.41 4.26 -4.08
C VAL A 18 53.22 3.56 -3.41
N GLY A 19 53.44 2.94 -2.25
CA GLY A 19 52.38 2.34 -1.45
C GLY A 19 51.33 3.35 -0.98
N TRP A 20 51.76 4.56 -0.58
CA TRP A 20 50.84 5.64 -0.17
C TRP A 20 50.01 6.15 -1.35
N ILE A 21 50.63 6.36 -2.52
CA ILE A 21 49.95 6.79 -3.75
C ILE A 21 48.93 5.72 -4.21
N ALA A 22 49.32 4.45 -4.21
CA ALA A 22 48.43 3.36 -4.57
C ALA A 22 47.22 3.27 -3.62
N ARG A 23 47.45 3.46 -2.32
CA ARG A 23 46.38 3.46 -1.31
C ARG A 23 45.41 4.63 -1.51
N ALA A 24 45.91 5.83 -1.78
CA ALA A 24 45.09 7.00 -2.05
C ALA A 24 44.20 6.80 -3.30
N TRP A 25 44.78 6.27 -4.38
CA TRP A 25 44.04 6.00 -5.62
C TRP A 25 42.95 4.93 -5.43
N ILE A 26 43.23 3.87 -4.66
CA ILE A 26 42.24 2.84 -4.32
C ILE A 26 41.11 3.43 -3.49
N THR A 27 41.40 4.29 -2.51
CA THR A 27 40.35 4.92 -1.69
C THR A 27 39.47 5.88 -2.49
N GLU A 28 40.04 6.61 -3.45
CA GLU A 28 39.30 7.53 -4.31
C GLU A 28 38.38 6.76 -5.29
N LYS A 29 38.90 5.68 -5.90
CA LYS A 29 38.11 4.78 -6.76
C LYS A 29 36.94 4.13 -6.00
N LEU A 30 37.17 3.68 -4.77
CA LEU A 30 36.12 3.10 -3.93
C LEU A 30 35.08 4.14 -3.51
N ALA A 31 35.50 5.35 -3.14
CA ALA A 31 34.59 6.44 -2.77
C ALA A 31 33.73 6.91 -3.96
N ALA A 32 34.31 6.99 -5.17
CA ALA A 32 33.58 7.36 -6.38
C ALA A 32 32.55 6.28 -6.78
N GLY A 33 32.92 5.00 -6.67
CA GLY A 33 31.99 3.89 -6.88
C GLY A 33 30.81 3.92 -5.91
N PHE A 34 31.10 4.11 -4.61
CA PHE A 34 30.08 4.18 -3.57
C PHE A 34 29.11 5.36 -3.77
N ARG A 35 29.63 6.53 -4.17
CA ARG A 35 28.81 7.73 -4.45
C ARG A 35 27.84 7.52 -5.63
N LEU A 36 28.30 6.89 -6.71
CA LEU A 36 27.46 6.61 -7.87
C LEU A 36 26.34 5.61 -7.56
N GLU A 37 26.59 4.63 -6.68
CA GLU A 37 25.60 3.66 -6.22
C GLU A 37 24.52 4.32 -5.32
N THR A 38 24.94 5.22 -4.43
CA THR A 38 24.01 5.97 -3.56
C THR A 38 23.13 6.95 -4.33
N ASP A 39 23.64 7.57 -5.40
CA ASP A 39 22.84 8.52 -6.19
C ASP A 39 21.80 7.80 -7.04
N LYS A 40 22.14 6.64 -7.64
CA LYS A 40 21.18 5.82 -8.38
C LYS A 40 20.06 5.31 -7.50
N THR A 41 20.40 4.77 -6.33
CA THR A 41 19.41 4.27 -5.37
C THR A 41 18.50 5.39 -4.87
N LEU A 42 19.04 6.59 -4.63
CA LEU A 42 18.25 7.76 -4.24
C LEU A 42 17.29 8.22 -5.34
N GLU A 43 17.72 8.27 -6.61
CA GLU A 43 16.86 8.63 -7.73
C GLU A 43 15.78 7.58 -7.99
N GLU A 44 16.08 6.29 -7.83
CA GLU A 44 15.08 5.23 -7.88
C GLU A 44 14.04 5.36 -6.75
N ILE A 45 14.49 5.65 -5.53
CA ILE A 45 13.61 5.89 -4.39
C ILE A 45 12.72 7.11 -4.65
N LYS A 46 13.29 8.25 -5.05
CA LYS A 46 12.53 9.47 -5.39
C LYS A 46 11.51 9.21 -6.50
N SER A 47 11.89 8.47 -7.54
CA SER A 47 10.99 8.10 -8.64
C SER A 47 9.84 7.22 -8.16
N ARG A 48 10.10 6.25 -7.28
CA ARG A 48 9.05 5.43 -6.65
C ARG A 48 8.12 6.27 -5.77
N TYR A 49 8.66 7.18 -4.96
CA TYR A 49 7.88 8.10 -4.14
C TYR A 49 7.04 9.05 -4.99
N ALA A 50 7.60 9.65 -6.05
CA ALA A 50 6.86 10.52 -6.96
C ALA A 50 5.71 9.78 -7.67
N LYS A 51 5.93 8.53 -8.08
CA LYS A 51 4.87 7.67 -8.62
C LYS A 51 3.81 7.34 -7.58
N GLN A 52 4.19 7.06 -6.34
CA GLN A 52 3.24 6.87 -5.24
C GLN A 52 2.42 8.13 -5.00
N ILE A 53 3.04 9.32 -4.95
CA ILE A 53 2.37 10.61 -4.76
C ILE A 53 1.38 10.89 -5.90
N ALA A 54 1.79 10.71 -7.16
CA ALA A 54 0.89 10.89 -8.32
C ALA A 54 -0.28 9.89 -8.31
N LEU A 55 -0.03 8.64 -7.90
CA LEU A 55 -1.09 7.66 -7.67
C LEU A 55 -1.97 8.02 -6.47
N THR A 56 -1.47 8.81 -5.53
CA THR A 56 -2.23 9.24 -4.34
C THR A 56 -3.33 10.20 -4.73
N ASP A 57 -3.08 11.17 -5.62
CA ASP A 57 -4.11 12.12 -6.07
C ASP A 57 -5.23 11.44 -6.86
N SER A 58 -4.89 10.55 -7.80
CA SER A 58 -5.90 9.78 -8.55
C SER A 58 -6.66 8.82 -7.64
N ARG A 59 -5.98 8.19 -6.68
CA ARG A 59 -6.59 7.29 -5.69
C ARG A 59 -7.54 8.05 -4.76
N VAL A 60 -7.16 9.24 -4.29
CA VAL A 60 -8.02 10.11 -3.47
C VAL A 60 -9.25 10.55 -4.26
N ALA A 61 -9.09 10.92 -5.54
CA ALA A 61 -10.22 11.27 -6.40
C ALA A 61 -11.17 10.09 -6.61
N ALA A 62 -10.63 8.90 -6.90
CA ALA A 62 -11.40 7.67 -7.03
C ALA A 62 -12.17 7.35 -5.74
N TYR A 63 -11.52 7.45 -4.58
CA TYR A 63 -12.13 7.19 -3.28
C TYR A 63 -13.21 8.21 -2.91
N ARG A 64 -13.01 9.50 -3.22
CA ARG A 64 -14.05 10.52 -3.05
C ARG A 64 -15.27 10.21 -3.93
N SER A 65 -15.05 9.86 -5.19
CA SER A 65 -16.14 9.46 -6.09
C SER A 65 -16.91 8.25 -5.56
N LEU A 66 -16.20 7.22 -5.07
CA LEU A 66 -16.82 6.03 -4.48
C LEU A 66 -17.60 6.35 -3.19
N TRP A 67 -17.09 7.27 -2.37
CA TRP A 67 -17.76 7.72 -1.16
C TRP A 67 -19.13 8.35 -1.46
N GLU A 68 -19.18 9.25 -2.44
CA GLU A 68 -20.42 9.91 -2.88
C GLU A 68 -21.42 8.89 -3.45
N LYS A 69 -20.97 7.99 -4.33
CA LYS A 69 -21.84 6.97 -4.95
C LYS A 69 -22.44 5.99 -3.93
N THR A 70 -21.78 5.78 -2.80
CA THR A 70 -22.26 4.87 -1.75
C THR A 70 -23.05 5.58 -0.67
N LYS A 71 -23.18 6.92 -0.70
CA LYS A 71 -23.69 7.75 0.43
C LYS A 71 -24.96 7.19 1.05
N ASP A 72 -25.92 6.83 0.22
CA ASP A 72 -27.24 6.33 0.60
C ASP A 72 -27.25 4.89 1.15
N LEU A 73 -26.13 4.16 1.03
CA LEU A 73 -25.91 2.83 1.58
C LEU A 73 -25.37 2.87 3.02
N ASN A 74 -25.58 3.97 3.74
CA ASN A 74 -25.17 4.07 5.14
C ASN A 74 -26.03 3.16 6.03
N PRO A 75 -25.42 2.30 6.88
CA PRO A 75 -26.14 1.48 7.86
C PRO A 75 -27.07 2.26 8.79
N ARG A 76 -26.75 3.52 9.10
CA ARG A 76 -27.53 4.36 10.03
C ARG A 76 -28.74 4.99 9.38
N ASP A 77 -28.79 5.05 8.05
CA ASP A 77 -29.91 5.65 7.35
C ASP A 77 -31.08 4.68 7.33
N LYS A 78 -32.20 5.12 7.91
CA LYS A 78 -33.48 4.41 7.93
C LYS A 78 -34.22 4.47 6.58
N LEU A 79 -33.63 5.15 5.58
CA LEU A 79 -34.20 5.25 4.25
C LEU A 79 -34.33 3.84 3.66
N ARG A 80 -35.57 3.49 3.29
CA ARG A 80 -35.86 2.31 2.49
C ARG A 80 -35.60 2.69 1.03
N LEU A 81 -34.62 2.03 0.43
CA LEU A 81 -34.34 2.15 -0.99
C LEU A 81 -35.29 1.23 -1.76
N ASP A 82 -35.92 1.74 -2.81
CA ASP A 82 -36.70 0.92 -3.74
C ASP A 82 -35.79 0.20 -4.75
N GLN A 83 -36.34 -0.73 -5.53
CA GLN A 83 -35.55 -1.49 -6.50
C GLN A 83 -34.96 -0.62 -7.61
N GLY A 84 -35.65 0.44 -8.03
CA GLY A 84 -35.16 1.35 -9.05
C GLY A 84 -33.91 2.09 -8.59
N GLN A 85 -33.92 2.55 -7.34
CA GLN A 85 -32.78 3.19 -6.69
C GLN A 85 -31.60 2.23 -6.54
N LEU A 86 -31.84 0.99 -6.12
CA LEU A 86 -30.79 -0.02 -5.98
C LEU A 86 -30.16 -0.38 -7.33
N ASN A 87 -30.98 -0.52 -8.38
CA ASN A 87 -30.49 -0.74 -9.74
C ASN A 87 -29.65 0.45 -10.24
N SER A 88 -30.08 1.68 -9.97
CA SER A 88 -29.31 2.87 -10.32
C SER A 88 -27.95 2.88 -9.62
N ILE A 89 -27.92 2.57 -8.32
CA ILE A 89 -26.68 2.49 -7.54
C ILE A 89 -25.79 1.36 -8.08
N PHE A 90 -26.36 0.21 -8.41
CA PHE A 90 -25.62 -0.90 -9.01
C PHE A 90 -24.92 -0.48 -10.30
N GLU A 91 -25.65 0.10 -11.25
CA GLU A 91 -25.08 0.55 -12.52
C GLU A 91 -24.01 1.64 -12.31
N ASP A 92 -24.25 2.59 -11.40
CA ASP A 92 -23.30 3.64 -11.07
C ASP A 92 -21.98 3.10 -10.49
N LEU A 93 -22.06 2.07 -9.66
CA LEU A 93 -20.90 1.44 -9.03
C LEU A 93 -20.19 0.49 -9.99
N ARG A 94 -20.93 -0.24 -10.83
CA ARG A 94 -20.38 -1.08 -11.90
C ARG A 94 -19.59 -0.24 -12.89
N LYS A 95 -20.17 0.85 -13.37
CA LYS A 95 -19.50 1.82 -14.26
C LYS A 95 -18.23 2.37 -13.60
N TRP A 96 -18.35 2.80 -12.34
CA TRP A 96 -17.20 3.32 -11.59
C TRP A 96 -16.04 2.30 -11.50
N TYR A 97 -16.36 1.02 -11.34
CA TYR A 97 -15.37 -0.05 -11.20
C TYR A 97 -14.74 -0.46 -12.54
N TYR A 98 -15.57 -0.76 -13.55
CA TYR A 98 -15.12 -1.34 -14.82
C TYR A 98 -14.83 -0.29 -15.89
N ASP A 99 -15.73 0.67 -16.09
CA ASP A 99 -15.66 1.59 -17.23
C ASP A 99 -14.73 2.77 -16.94
N ASP A 100 -14.83 3.32 -15.72
CA ASP A 100 -13.98 4.42 -15.28
C ASP A 100 -12.58 3.92 -14.83
N GLY A 101 -12.38 2.60 -14.74
CA GLY A 101 -11.10 1.97 -14.40
C GLY A 101 -10.65 2.14 -12.95
N ASN A 102 -11.49 2.65 -12.06
CA ASN A 102 -11.08 2.97 -10.68
C ASN A 102 -10.77 1.74 -9.82
N ALA A 103 -11.13 0.53 -10.27
CA ALA A 103 -10.80 -0.73 -9.62
C ALA A 103 -9.30 -0.88 -9.31
N MET A 104 -8.42 -0.32 -10.16
CA MET A 104 -6.96 -0.39 -9.98
C MET A 104 -6.47 0.32 -8.72
N HIS A 105 -7.28 1.18 -8.13
CA HIS A 105 -6.95 1.94 -6.93
C HIS A 105 -7.38 1.25 -5.63
N LEU A 106 -8.15 0.17 -5.71
CA LEU A 106 -8.62 -0.55 -4.54
C LEU A 106 -7.58 -1.59 -4.07
N SER A 107 -7.42 -1.69 -2.75
CA SER A 107 -6.72 -2.81 -2.13
C SER A 107 -7.52 -4.11 -2.33
N ALA A 108 -6.83 -5.26 -2.28
CA ALA A 108 -7.47 -6.56 -2.53
C ALA A 108 -8.64 -6.86 -1.57
N SER A 109 -8.53 -6.46 -0.30
CA SER A 109 -9.60 -6.57 0.70
C SER A 109 -10.80 -5.71 0.33
N THR A 110 -10.57 -4.44 -0.02
CA THR A 110 -11.61 -3.51 -0.45
C THR A 110 -12.33 -3.99 -1.70
N THR A 111 -11.59 -4.51 -2.69
CA THR A 111 -12.16 -5.08 -3.92
C THR A 111 -13.09 -6.25 -3.63
N ASN A 112 -12.71 -7.15 -2.72
CA ASN A 112 -13.54 -8.31 -2.37
C ASN A 112 -14.88 -7.88 -1.76
N ASP A 113 -14.86 -6.95 -0.81
CA ASP A 113 -16.08 -6.44 -0.17
C ASP A 113 -16.95 -5.65 -1.15
N PHE A 114 -16.31 -4.86 -2.02
CA PHE A 114 -16.99 -4.10 -3.06
C PHE A 114 -17.72 -5.01 -4.07
N LEU A 115 -17.05 -6.04 -4.58
CA LEU A 115 -17.64 -6.97 -5.55
C LEU A 115 -18.77 -7.80 -4.93
N LYS A 116 -18.63 -8.24 -3.67
CA LYS A 116 -19.74 -8.86 -2.94
C LYS A 116 -20.91 -7.88 -2.79
N GLY A 117 -20.64 -6.62 -2.45
CA GLY A 117 -21.66 -5.58 -2.34
C GLY A 117 -22.43 -5.40 -3.64
N LEU A 118 -21.73 -5.34 -4.78
CA LEU A 118 -22.33 -5.30 -6.11
C LEU A 118 -23.21 -6.52 -6.39
N GLN A 119 -22.75 -7.73 -6.07
CA GLN A 119 -23.54 -8.95 -6.27
C GLN A 119 -24.85 -8.93 -5.47
N TYR A 120 -24.83 -8.42 -4.24
CA TYR A 120 -26.04 -8.30 -3.42
C TYR A 120 -26.99 -7.21 -3.91
N LEU A 121 -26.50 -6.18 -4.62
CA LEU A 121 -27.33 -5.16 -5.25
C LEU A 121 -28.07 -5.67 -6.49
N GLU A 122 -27.53 -6.68 -7.18
CA GLU A 122 -28.15 -7.32 -8.34
C GLU A 122 -29.31 -8.27 -7.95
N CYS A 123 -29.32 -8.73 -6.70
CA CYS A 123 -30.36 -9.59 -6.15
C CYS A 123 -31.63 -8.82 -5.78
N GLU A 124 -32.76 -9.53 -5.64
CA GLU A 124 -34.01 -8.92 -5.18
C GLU A 124 -33.86 -8.23 -3.80
N PRO A 125 -34.57 -7.10 -3.59
CA PRO A 125 -34.35 -6.21 -2.46
C PRO A 125 -35.06 -6.75 -1.22
N THR A 126 -34.43 -7.71 -0.57
CA THR A 126 -34.89 -8.16 0.75
C THR A 126 -34.26 -7.32 1.86
N GLU A 127 -34.94 -7.19 3.00
CA GLU A 127 -34.39 -6.47 4.16
C GLU A 127 -33.04 -7.06 4.63
N LYS A 128 -32.91 -8.39 4.51
CA LYS A 128 -31.66 -9.10 4.76
C LYS A 128 -30.56 -8.68 3.78
N ASN A 129 -30.84 -8.67 2.47
CA ASN A 129 -29.87 -8.26 1.45
C ASN A 129 -29.44 -6.81 1.64
N LEU A 130 -30.39 -5.90 1.88
CA LEU A 130 -30.11 -4.49 2.16
C LEU A 130 -29.19 -4.31 3.37
N THR A 131 -29.40 -5.08 4.43
CA THR A 131 -28.53 -5.06 5.62
C THR A 131 -27.11 -5.50 5.27
N VAL A 132 -26.96 -6.55 4.45
CA VAL A 132 -25.65 -7.05 3.99
C VAL A 132 -24.96 -6.04 3.09
N VAL A 133 -25.67 -5.45 2.12
CA VAL A 133 -25.17 -4.38 1.24
C VAL A 133 -24.63 -3.22 2.08
N LYS A 134 -25.44 -2.68 3.00
CA LYS A 134 -25.02 -1.57 3.87
C LYS A 134 -23.79 -1.94 4.71
N LYS A 135 -23.71 -3.17 5.21
CA LYS A 135 -22.53 -3.66 5.96
C LYS A 135 -21.29 -3.72 5.07
N LEU A 136 -21.37 -4.27 3.87
CA LEU A 136 -20.24 -4.39 2.94
C LEU A 136 -19.73 -3.03 2.51
N PHE A 137 -20.61 -2.10 2.12
CA PHE A 137 -20.19 -0.75 1.75
C PHE A 137 -19.71 0.10 2.93
N SER A 138 -20.15 -0.21 4.16
CA SER A 138 -19.53 0.34 5.36
C SER A 138 -18.10 -0.18 5.55
N SER A 139 -17.84 -1.48 5.30
CA SER A 139 -16.50 -2.08 5.34
C SER A 139 -15.57 -1.44 4.31
N VAL A 140 -16.04 -1.30 3.07
CA VAL A 140 -15.32 -0.61 1.97
C VAL A 140 -14.88 0.79 2.39
N ARG A 141 -15.77 1.56 3.02
CA ARG A 141 -15.44 2.91 3.52
C ARG A 141 -14.39 2.91 4.62
N THR A 142 -14.40 1.92 5.50
CA THR A 142 -13.38 1.78 6.55
C THR A 142 -12.03 1.46 5.93
N HIS A 143 -11.95 0.47 5.04
CA HIS A 143 -10.70 0.14 4.34
C HIS A 143 -10.16 1.31 3.52
N ILE A 144 -11.02 2.10 2.88
CA ILE A 144 -10.61 3.32 2.18
C ILE A 144 -9.97 4.33 3.13
N LYS A 145 -10.51 4.51 4.34
CA LYS A 145 -9.94 5.43 5.33
C LYS A 145 -8.59 4.94 5.86
N GLU A 146 -8.45 3.63 6.07
CA GLU A 146 -7.16 3.01 6.40
C GLU A 146 -6.15 3.20 5.27
N ASP A 147 -6.56 2.97 4.02
CA ASP A 147 -5.74 3.13 2.82
C ASP A 147 -5.29 4.59 2.63
N LEU A 148 -6.06 5.56 3.11
CA LEU A 148 -5.73 6.99 3.13
C LEU A 148 -4.96 7.42 4.39
N GLY A 149 -4.73 6.54 5.36
CA GLY A 149 -4.09 6.86 6.63
C GLY A 149 -4.90 7.83 7.50
N VAL A 150 -6.22 7.91 7.30
CA VAL A 150 -7.12 8.73 8.14
C VAL A 150 -7.30 8.11 9.52
N TYR A 151 -7.20 6.77 9.61
CA TYR A 151 -7.06 6.06 10.87
C TYR A 151 -5.63 5.55 11.01
N ASP A 152 -5.04 5.70 12.20
CA ASP A 152 -3.87 4.91 12.56
C ASP A 152 -4.31 3.45 12.75
N ARG A 153 -3.52 2.48 12.26
CA ARG A 153 -3.87 1.05 12.36
C ARG A 153 -4.16 0.61 13.81
N ASP A 154 -3.61 1.33 14.77
CA ASP A 154 -3.75 1.08 16.20
C ASP A 154 -5.10 1.53 16.77
N GLU A 155 -5.84 2.44 16.10
CA GLU A 155 -7.19 2.86 16.51
C GLU A 155 -8.30 1.93 15.99
N VAL A 156 -8.07 1.28 14.84
CA VAL A 156 -9.03 0.36 14.22
C VAL A 156 -9.18 -0.93 15.03
N SER A 157 -8.08 -1.41 15.63
CA SER A 157 -8.12 -2.58 16.53
C SER A 157 -8.90 -2.30 17.83
N ALA A 158 -9.03 -1.03 18.26
CA ALA A 158 -9.81 -0.69 19.45
C ALA A 158 -11.33 -0.59 19.18
N THR A 159 -11.75 -0.47 17.91
CA THR A 159 -13.16 -0.18 17.55
C THR A 159 -13.88 -1.31 16.82
N LEU A 160 -13.19 -2.37 16.42
CA LEU A 160 -13.81 -3.54 15.78
C LEU A 160 -14.18 -4.62 16.81
N PRO A 161 -15.38 -5.24 16.71
CA PRO A 161 -15.72 -6.39 17.55
C PRO A 161 -14.78 -7.57 17.28
N ASP A 162 -14.52 -8.34 18.35
CA ASP A 162 -13.50 -9.38 18.57
C ASP A 162 -13.21 -10.37 17.42
N TYR A 163 -14.13 -10.53 16.47
CA TYR A 163 -13.98 -11.46 15.34
C TYR A 163 -13.26 -10.88 14.10
N ALA A 164 -12.90 -9.59 14.11
CA ALA A 164 -12.26 -8.92 12.97
C ALA A 164 -10.80 -8.49 13.23
N GLN A 165 -10.22 -8.91 14.36
CA GLN A 165 -8.81 -8.68 14.68
C GLN A 165 -7.94 -9.69 13.91
N PRO A 166 -6.93 -9.26 13.14
CA PRO A 166 -5.85 -10.14 12.74
C PRO A 166 -5.03 -10.50 13.97
N LEU A 167 -4.82 -11.79 14.24
CA LEU A 167 -3.88 -12.20 15.29
C LEU A 167 -2.47 -11.72 14.94
N ALA A 168 -1.73 -11.29 15.97
CA ALA A 168 -0.42 -10.65 15.85
C ALA A 168 0.69 -11.51 15.20
N ASP A 169 0.41 -12.78 14.87
CA ASP A 169 1.33 -13.70 14.19
C ASP A 169 0.97 -13.99 12.72
N GLY A 170 -0.12 -13.43 12.19
CA GLY A 170 -0.56 -13.66 10.81
C GLY A 170 -1.33 -14.97 10.58
N THR A 171 -1.71 -15.71 11.63
CA THR A 171 -2.50 -16.93 11.52
C THR A 171 -3.99 -16.64 11.64
N VAL A 172 -4.79 -17.10 10.67
CA VAL A 172 -6.26 -17.07 10.73
C VAL A 172 -6.73 -18.31 11.49
N ILE A 173 -7.42 -18.15 12.63
CA ILE A 173 -8.15 -19.24 13.26
C ILE A 173 -9.29 -19.64 12.33
N THR A 174 -9.13 -20.73 11.59
CA THR A 174 -10.28 -21.45 11.06
C THR A 174 -10.99 -22.09 12.26
N LYS A 175 -12.21 -21.65 12.54
CA LYS A 175 -13.13 -22.35 13.45
C LYS A 175 -13.10 -23.85 13.08
N PRO A 176 -12.94 -24.77 14.05
CA PRO A 176 -12.99 -26.18 13.74
C PRO A 176 -14.32 -26.50 13.06
N ARG A 177 -14.21 -27.23 11.95
CA ARG A 177 -15.34 -27.80 11.23
C ARG A 177 -16.08 -28.71 12.21
N ASP A 178 -17.31 -28.34 12.53
CA ASP A 178 -18.20 -29.16 13.35
C ASP A 178 -18.77 -30.23 12.42
N ASP A 179 -18.11 -31.38 12.41
CA ASP A 179 -18.51 -32.56 11.65
C ASP A 179 -19.59 -33.28 12.45
N GLY A 180 -20.81 -32.73 12.41
CA GLY A 180 -22.04 -33.41 12.81
C GLY A 180 -22.58 -34.31 11.71
#